data_AF-A0A832BD25-F1
#
_entry.id   AF-A0A832BD25-F1
#
_cell.length_a   1.000
_cell.length_b   1.000
_cell.length_c   1.000
_cell.angle_alpha   90.00
_cell.angle_beta   90.00
_cell.angle_gamma   90.00
#
_symmetry.space_group_name_H-M   'P 1'
#
loop_
_entity.id
_entity.type
_entity.pdbx_description
1 polymer ?
#
loop_
_entity_poly.entity_id
_entity_poly.type
_entity_poly.pdbx_seq_one_letter_code
_entity_poly.pdbx_strand_id
1 'polypeptide(L)' 'MCAQEAPNKISRRALLERAALAGLAAGNTNGRPGPAVVMGSGEHRYEAIHDWLVPPPHIVWGDTHGVAQDSQGRI' A
#
# COMPACT_ATOMS: atom_id res chain seq x y z
N MET A 1 53.56 3.65 -6.38
CA MET A 1 52.30 4.34 -6.04
C MET A 1 51.20 3.30 -6.05
N CYS A 2 50.81 2.78 -4.88
CA CYS A 2 49.67 1.87 -4.77
C CYS A 2 48.57 2.62 -4.03
N ALA A 3 47.45 2.88 -4.71
CA ALA A 3 46.27 3.46 -4.10
C ALA A 3 45.51 2.35 -3.36
N GLN A 4 45.34 2.52 -2.05
CA GLN A 4 44.57 1.62 -1.20
C GLN A 4 43.07 1.86 -1.43
N GLU A 5 42.35 0.83 -1.88
CA GLU A 5 40.89 0.83 -2.01
C GLU A 5 40.22 0.88 -0.63
N ALA A 6 39.26 1.80 -0.44
CA ALA A 6 38.57 1.98 0.84
C ALA A 6 37.43 0.93 1.01
N PRO A 7 37.33 0.23 2.15
CA PRO A 7 36.32 -0.80 2.34
C PRO A 7 34.90 -0.20 2.53
N ASN A 8 34.00 -0.51 1.60
CA ASN A 8 32.58 -0.19 1.69
C ASN A 8 31.92 -1.03 2.79
N LYS A 9 31.66 -0.42 3.96
CA LYS A 9 30.92 -1.04 5.06
C LYS A 9 29.57 -0.35 5.23
N ILE A 10 28.55 -0.83 4.51
CA ILE A 10 27.16 -0.46 4.80
C ILE A 10 26.83 -0.95 6.22
N SER A 11 26.53 -0.02 7.13
CA SER A 11 26.25 -0.30 8.54
C SER A 11 24.74 -0.23 8.84
N ARG A 12 24.27 -1.08 9.75
CA ARG A 12 22.85 -1.12 10.21
C ARG A 12 22.36 0.25 10.69
N ARG A 13 23.25 1.04 11.31
CA ARG A 13 22.94 2.42 11.74
C ARG A 13 22.64 3.34 10.56
N ALA A 14 23.41 3.24 9.46
CA ALA A 14 23.17 4.02 8.25
C ALA A 14 21.85 3.63 7.56
N LEU A 15 21.40 2.38 7.69
CA LEU A 15 20.09 1.94 7.21
C LEU A 15 18.96 2.55 8.04
N LEU A 16 19.08 2.56 9.37
CA LEU A 16 18.08 3.14 10.26
C LEU A 16 17.96 4.67 10.11
N GLU A 17 19.08 5.37 9.94
CA GLU A 17 19.09 6.81 9.67
C GLU A 17 18.36 7.17 8.37
N ARG A 18 18.48 6.34 7.33
CA ARG A 18 17.79 6.55 6.05
C ARG A 18 16.30 6.19 6.10
N ALA A 19 15.91 5.17 6.87
CA ALA A 19 14.52 4.74 6.99
C ALA A 19 13.65 5.74 7.77
N ALA A 20 14.24 6.51 8.69
CA ALA A 20 13.51 7.47 9.53
C ALA A 20 12.81 8.60 8.76
N LEU A 21 13.22 8.89 7.51
CA LEU A 21 12.63 9.95 6.68
C LEU A 21 11.48 9.47 5.78
N ALA A 22 11.21 8.16 5.69
CA ALA A 22 10.20 7.61 4.79
C ALA A 22 8.79 7.50 5.40
N GLY A 23 8.61 7.85 6.68
CA GLY A 23 7.41 7.48 7.46
C GLY A 23 6.24 8.46 7.47
N LEU A 24 6.31 9.64 6.85
CA LEU A 24 5.34 10.73 7.12
C LEU A 24 4.31 11.01 6.02
N ALA A 25 4.20 10.19 4.97
CA ALA A 25 3.26 10.45 3.86
C ALA A 25 2.13 9.43 3.71
N ALA A 26 1.86 8.59 4.71
CA ALA A 26 0.66 7.75 4.72
C ALA A 26 -0.52 8.56 5.30
N GLY A 27 -1.03 9.51 4.52
CA GLY A 27 -2.31 10.15 4.83
C GLY A 27 -3.43 9.10 4.83
N ASN A 28 -4.28 9.11 5.85
CA ASN A 28 -5.47 8.28 5.89
C ASN A 28 -6.43 8.69 4.75
N THR A 29 -6.52 7.87 3.69
CA THR A 29 -7.42 8.09 2.54
C THR A 29 -8.83 7.54 2.78
N ASN A 30 -9.13 7.02 3.95
CA ASN A 30 -10.42 6.42 4.25
C ASN A 30 -11.55 7.47 4.11
N GLY A 31 -12.26 7.41 2.97
CA GLY A 31 -13.54 8.10 2.76
C GLY A 31 -13.50 9.44 2.02
N ARG A 32 -12.35 9.94 1.55
CA ARG A 32 -12.33 11.10 0.64
C ARG A 32 -12.29 10.61 -0.81
N PRO A 33 -13.19 11.06 -1.70
CA PRO A 33 -13.05 10.76 -3.11
C PRO A 33 -11.72 11.37 -3.58
N GLY A 34 -10.76 10.49 -3.86
CA GLY A 34 -9.53 10.85 -4.52
C GLY A 34 -9.81 11.29 -5.97
N PRO A 35 -8.78 11.75 -6.70
CA PRO A 35 -8.93 11.97 -8.14
C PRO A 35 -9.44 10.69 -8.81
N ALA A 36 -10.26 10.86 -9.86
CA ALA A 36 -10.81 9.75 -10.63
C ALA A 36 -9.70 8.77 -11.02
N VAL A 37 -9.86 7.51 -10.63
CA VAL A 37 -8.92 6.45 -11.00
C VAL A 37 -9.17 6.12 -12.46
N VAL A 38 -8.16 6.27 -13.30
CA VAL A 38 -8.30 6.04 -14.74
C VAL A 38 -7.39 4.90 -15.18
N MET A 39 -7.99 3.90 -15.82
CA MET A 39 -7.34 2.69 -16.32
C MET A 39 -7.09 2.80 -17.83
N GLY A 40 -6.09 2.07 -18.31
CA GLY A 40 -5.73 2.03 -19.74
C GLY A 40 -4.82 3.18 -20.20
N SER A 41 -4.52 3.21 -21.50
CA SER A 41 -3.60 4.18 -22.10
C SER A 41 -3.93 4.43 -23.59
N GLY A 42 -3.40 5.53 -24.15
CA GLY A 42 -3.69 5.92 -25.53
C GLY A 42 -5.18 6.23 -25.73
N GLU A 43 -5.75 5.67 -26.79
CA GLU A 43 -7.17 5.83 -27.12
C GLU A 43 -8.11 5.08 -26.16
N HIS A 44 -7.60 4.06 -25.45
CA HIS A 44 -8.41 3.20 -24.59
C HIS A 44 -8.18 3.58 -23.13
N ARG A 45 -8.88 4.63 -22.69
CA ARG A 45 -8.78 5.16 -21.34
C ARG A 45 -10.17 5.23 -20.71
N TYR A 46 -10.34 4.58 -19.56
CA TYR A 46 -11.64 4.41 -18.91
C TYR A 46 -11.56 4.77 -17.42
N GLU A 47 -12.55 5.50 -16.94
CA GLU A 47 -12.69 5.79 -15.51
C GLU A 47 -13.16 4.55 -14.74
N ALA A 48 -12.49 4.25 -13.62
CA ALA A 48 -12.90 3.23 -12.68
C ALA A 48 -13.95 3.81 -11.73
N ILE A 49 -15.22 3.49 -11.98
CA ILE A 49 -16.33 3.83 -11.10
C ILE A 49 -16.49 2.71 -10.08
N HIS A 50 -16.10 2.97 -8.83
CA HIS A 50 -16.22 2.02 -7.71
C HIS A 50 -17.58 2.12 -7.01
N ASP A 51 -18.68 2.04 -7.77
CA ASP A 51 -20.07 2.03 -7.27
C ASP A 51 -20.50 0.60 -6.90
N TRP A 52 -19.78 0.01 -5.95
CA TRP A 52 -20.12 -1.31 -5.41
C TRP A 52 -21.06 -1.18 -4.20
N LEU A 53 -21.66 -2.30 -3.79
CA LEU A 53 -22.51 -2.37 -2.61
C LEU A 53 -21.81 -1.79 -1.38
N VAL A 54 -22.51 -0.89 -0.69
CA VAL A 54 -22.11 -0.33 0.60
C VAL A 54 -22.93 -1.02 1.68
N PRO A 55 -22.30 -1.56 2.75
CA PRO A 55 -23.07 -2.22 3.79
C PRO A 55 -23.80 -1.15 4.62
N PRO A 56 -25.00 -1.45 5.16
CA PRO A 56 -25.66 -0.57 6.11
C PRO A 56 -24.72 -0.22 7.29
N PRO A 57 -24.86 0.94 7.95
CA PRO A 57 -23.87 1.43 8.94
C PRO A 57 -23.59 0.51 10.14
N HIS A 58 -24.49 -0.43 10.42
CA HIS A 58 -24.41 -1.37 11.53
C HIS A 58 -23.94 -2.77 11.10
N ILE A 59 -23.57 -2.95 9.83
CA ILE A 59 -23.10 -4.22 9.25
C ILE A 59 -21.71 -3.98 8.66
N VAL A 60 -20.80 -4.94 8.89
CA VAL A 60 -19.50 -4.99 8.22
C VAL A 60 -19.54 -6.14 7.22
N TRP A 61 -18.93 -5.95 6.05
CA TRP A 61 -18.72 -7.06 5.12
C TRP A 61 -17.85 -8.13 5.81
N GLY A 62 -18.35 -9.36 5.90
CA GLY A 62 -17.54 -10.50 6.29
C GLY A 62 -16.75 -11.08 5.11
N ASP A 63 -16.12 -12.23 5.32
CA ASP A 63 -15.43 -13.00 4.28
C ASP A 63 -16.45 -13.65 3.33
N THR A 64 -17.04 -12.83 2.46
CA THR A 64 -18.19 -13.19 1.62
C THR A 64 -17.84 -14.09 0.43
N HIS A 65 -16.56 -14.41 0.20
CA HIS A 65 -16.11 -15.30 -0.87
C HIS A 65 -16.04 -16.78 -0.47
N GLY A 66 -16.86 -17.22 0.50
CA GLY A 66 -16.88 -18.63 0.93
C GLY A 66 -15.54 -19.13 1.46
N VAL A 67 -14.67 -18.21 1.86
CA VAL A 67 -13.38 -18.51 2.48
C VAL A 67 -13.62 -18.79 3.96
N ALA A 68 -13.10 -19.92 4.44
CA ALA A 68 -13.20 -20.30 5.84
C ALA A 68 -12.00 -19.76 6.61
N GLN A 69 -12.25 -18.89 7.59
CA GLN A 69 -11.22 -18.40 8.50
C GLN A 69 -10.96 -19.43 9.61
N ASP A 70 -9.69 -19.76 9.86
CA ASP A 70 -9.32 -20.65 10.96
C ASP A 70 -9.45 -19.96 12.34
N SER A 71 -9.35 -20.75 13.41
CA SER A 71 -9.43 -20.23 14.79
C SER A 71 -8.25 -19.31 15.18
N GLN A 72 -7.23 -19.20 14.33
CA GLN A 72 -6.09 -18.30 14.49
C GLN A 72 -6.24 -17.02 13.65
N GLY A 73 -7.38 -16.84 12.98
CA GLY A 73 -7.70 -15.64 12.20
C GLY A 73 -7.10 -15.62 10.79
N ARG A 74 -6.65 -16.76 10.25
CA ARG A 74 -6.08 -16.86 8.91
C ARG A 74 -7.14 -17.27 7.88
N ILE A 75 -7.03 -16.69 6.69
CA ILE A 75 -7.84 -17.00 5.50
C ILE A 75 -6.95 -17.67 4.46
#